data_AF-A0AA88EAK6-F1
#
_entry.id   AF-A0AA88EAK6-F1
#
_cell.length_a   1.000
_cell.length_b   1.000
_cell.length_c   1.000
_cell.angle_alpha   90.00
_cell.angle_beta   90.00
_cell.angle_gamma   90.00
#
_symmetry.space_group_name_H-M   'P 1'
#
loop_
_entity.id
_entity.type
_entity.pdbx_description
1 polymer ?
#
loop_
_entity_poly.entity_id
_entity_poly.type
_entity_poly.pdbx_seq_one_letter_code
_entity_poly.pdbx_strand_id
1 'polypeptide(L)'
;TKERLVANLANFAYDPYNYTFLRQLNVLELFLDCITEPNEKLVEFGIGGVCNSCADSQNAAIITQCGGIPLVVQCLSSPVKNTKF
;
A
#
# COMPACT_ATOMS: atom_id res chain seq x y z
N THR A 1 -15.40 8.47 -2.60
CA THR A 1 -14.50 9.11 -1.62
C THR A 1 -13.10 8.56 -1.83
N LYS A 2 -12.06 9.19 -1.27
CA LYS A 2 -10.67 8.73 -1.45
C LYS A 2 -10.49 7.27 -1.00
N GLU A 3 -11.10 6.90 0.12
CA GLU A 3 -11.03 5.55 0.70
C GLU A 3 -11.55 4.48 -0.25
N ARG A 4 -12.67 4.73 -0.94
CA ARG A 4 -13.21 3.76 -1.91
C ARG A 4 -12.27 3.56 -3.10
N LEU A 5 -11.56 4.60 -3.53
CA LEU A 5 -10.60 4.49 -4.62
C LEU A 5 -9.40 3.65 -4.19
N VAL A 6 -8.80 3.96 -3.04
CA VAL A 6 -7.64 3.21 -2.51
C VAL A 6 -8.01 1.75 -2.23
N ALA A 7 -9.19 1.49 -1.66
CA ALA A 7 -9.68 0.13 -1.45
C ALA A 7 -9.80 -0.67 -2.75
N ASN A 8 -10.34 -0.07 -3.82
CA ASN A 8 -10.43 -0.73 -5.12
C ASN A 8 -9.04 -0.97 -5.74
N LEU A 9 -8.13 0.00 -5.64
CA LEU A 9 -6.75 -0.18 -6.10
C LEU A 9 -6.03 -1.29 -5.32
N ALA A 10 -6.21 -1.36 -4.01
CA ALA A 10 -5.65 -2.43 -3.18
C ALA A 10 -6.21 -3.81 -3.58
N ASN A 11 -7.51 -3.91 -3.89
CA ASN A 11 -8.10 -5.14 -4.42
C ASN A 11 -7.52 -5.52 -5.79
N PHE A 12 -7.30 -4.55 -6.69
CA PHE A 12 -6.66 -4.80 -8.00
C PHE A 12 -5.20 -5.23 -7.87
N ALA A 13 -4.50 -4.72 -6.85
CA ALA A 13 -3.13 -5.10 -6.53
C ALA A 13 -2.97 -6.55 -6.04
N TYR A 14 -4.06 -7.31 -5.86
CA TYR A 14 -3.98 -8.74 -5.59
C TYR A 14 -3.58 -9.57 -6.83
N ASP A 15 -3.94 -9.10 -8.03
CA ASP A 15 -3.68 -9.83 -9.28
C ASP A 15 -2.39 -9.31 -9.97
N PRO A 16 -1.38 -10.17 -10.18
CA PRO A 16 -0.15 -9.80 -10.89
C PRO A 16 -0.36 -9.23 -12.30
N TYR A 17 -1.47 -9.56 -12.97
CA TYR A 17 -1.84 -8.96 -14.24
C TYR A 17 -1.86 -7.42 -14.18
N ASN A 18 -2.26 -6.87 -13.02
CA ASN A 18 -2.41 -5.43 -12.84
C ASN A 18 -1.07 -4.72 -12.56
N TYR A 19 0.00 -5.43 -12.20
CA TYR A 19 1.23 -4.80 -11.69
C TYR A 19 1.87 -3.82 -12.66
N THR A 20 1.87 -4.13 -13.95
CA THR A 20 2.43 -3.20 -14.95
C THR A 20 1.64 -1.90 -15.00
N PHE A 21 0.31 -1.94 -14.93
CA PHE A 21 -0.53 -0.74 -14.89
C PHE A 21 -0.35 0.02 -13.58
N LEU A 22 -0.28 -0.68 -12.45
CA LEU A 22 -0.08 -0.06 -11.13
C LEU A 22 1.25 0.69 -11.06
N ARG A 23 2.32 0.14 -11.65
CA ARG A 23 3.61 0.83 -11.75
C ARG A 23 3.56 2.03 -12.69
N GLN A 24 2.92 1.90 -13.86
CA GLN A 24 2.78 3.02 -14.81
C GLN A 24 1.99 4.20 -14.24
N LEU A 25 1.07 3.92 -13.32
CA LEU A 25 0.21 4.91 -12.67
C LEU A 25 0.74 5.35 -11.29
N ASN A 26 1.94 4.93 -10.89
CA ASN A 26 2.57 5.23 -9.60
C ASN A 26 1.66 4.88 -8.39
N VAL A 27 0.92 3.77 -8.49
CA VAL A 27 -0.02 3.36 -7.44
C VAL A 27 0.71 2.82 -6.21
N LEU A 28 1.93 2.30 -6.36
CA LEU A 28 2.72 1.82 -5.23
C LEU A 28 3.12 2.98 -4.31
N GLU A 29 3.55 4.09 -4.91
CA GLU A 29 3.87 5.35 -4.24
C GLU A 29 2.62 5.94 -3.60
N LEU A 30 1.47 5.91 -4.32
CA LEU A 30 0.19 6.34 -3.76
C LEU A 30 -0.20 5.54 -2.52
N PHE A 31 0.05 4.23 -2.47
CA PHE A 31 -0.20 3.43 -1.27
C PHE A 31 0.67 3.89 -0.09
N LEU A 32 1.93 4.24 -0.33
CA LEU A 32 2.81 4.79 0.69
C LEU A 32 2.35 6.16 1.18
N ASP A 33 1.91 7.03 0.28
CA ASP A 33 1.32 8.32 0.66
C ASP A 33 0.09 8.11 1.56
N CYS A 34 -0.77 7.14 1.22
CA CYS A 34 -1.95 6.81 2.02
C CYS A 34 -1.61 6.33 3.45
N ILE A 35 -0.46 5.68 3.66
CA ILE A 35 0.01 5.26 5.00
C ILE A 35 0.35 6.47 5.89
N THR A 36 0.69 7.62 5.30
CA THR A 36 1.04 8.83 6.04
C THR A 36 -0.16 9.71 6.38
N GLU A 37 -1.33 9.42 5.81
CA GLU A 37 -2.54 10.20 6.03
C GLU A 37 -3.10 9.99 7.44
N PRO A 38 -3.77 11.01 8.04
CA PRO A 38 -4.39 10.87 9.36
C PRO A 38 -5.65 9.99 9.35
N ASN A 39 -6.18 9.67 8.16
CA ASN A 39 -7.38 8.88 8.00
C ASN A 39 -7.05 7.39 8.09
N GLU A 40 -7.47 6.75 9.18
CA GLU A 40 -7.18 5.33 9.45
C GLU A 40 -7.58 4.38 8.31
N LYS A 41 -8.65 4.69 7.56
CA LYS A 41 -9.06 3.86 6.40
C LYS A 41 -8.10 4.00 5.23
N LEU A 42 -7.55 5.19 5.00
CA LEU A 42 -6.53 5.37 3.97
C LEU A 42 -5.26 4.61 4.36
N VAL A 43 -4.87 4.66 5.64
CA VAL A 43 -3.74 3.88 6.15
C VAL A 43 -3.97 2.38 5.97
N GLU A 44 -5.14 1.88 6.36
CA GLU A 44 -5.53 0.47 6.23
C GLU A 44 -5.52 -0.02 4.78
N PHE A 45 -6.12 0.74 3.85
CA PHE A 45 -6.11 0.35 2.44
C PHE A 45 -4.74 0.55 1.78
N GLY A 46 -3.96 1.55 2.21
CA GLY A 46 -2.59 1.77 1.77
C GLY A 46 -1.69 0.59 2.12
N ILE A 47 -1.65 0.18 3.40
CA ILE A 47 -0.86 -0.98 3.82
C ILE A 47 -1.38 -2.27 3.18
N GLY A 48 -2.69 -2.44 3.02
CA GLY A 48 -3.28 -3.57 2.29
C GLY A 48 -2.82 -3.64 0.83
N GLY A 49 -2.76 -2.51 0.14
CA GLY A 49 -2.24 -2.41 -1.22
C GLY A 49 -0.75 -2.75 -1.33
N VAL A 50 0.06 -2.31 -0.36
CA VAL A 50 1.47 -2.70 -0.24
C VAL A 50 1.61 -4.21 -0.06
N CYS A 51 0.87 -4.80 0.87
CA CYS A 51 0.90 -6.25 1.13
C CYS A 51 0.52 -7.08 -0.10
N ASN A 52 -0.50 -6.64 -0.84
CA ASN A 52 -0.96 -7.36 -2.03
C ASN A 52 0.04 -7.29 -3.19
N SER A 53 0.88 -6.25 -3.23
CA SER A 53 1.80 -6.01 -4.35
C SER A 53 3.25 -6.41 -4.07
N CYS A 54 3.69 -6.44 -2.81
CA CYS A 54 5.10 -6.60 -2.44
C CYS A 54 5.65 -8.04 -2.59
N ALA A 55 4.81 -9.01 -2.94
CA ALA A 55 5.28 -10.37 -3.29
C ALA A 55 6.06 -10.40 -4.61
N ASP A 56 5.81 -9.44 -5.51
CA ASP A 56 6.57 -9.25 -6.74
C ASP A 56 7.88 -8.48 -6.47
N SER A 57 8.99 -8.98 -7.01
CA SER A 57 10.31 -8.41 -6.75
C SER A 57 10.47 -6.98 -7.28
N GLN A 58 9.81 -6.63 -8.39
CA GLN A 58 9.89 -5.29 -8.95
C GLN A 58 9.08 -4.30 -8.11
N ASN A 59 7.89 -4.69 -7.68
CA ASN A 59 7.07 -3.88 -6.77
C ASN A 59 7.78 -3.70 -5.42
N ALA A 60 8.35 -4.77 -4.85
CA ALA A 60 9.10 -4.71 -3.60
C ALA A 60 10.30 -3.75 -3.69
N ALA A 61 11.01 -3.75 -4.83
CA ALA A 61 12.10 -2.83 -5.08
C ALA A 61 11.63 -1.37 -5.11
N ILE A 62 10.52 -1.07 -5.80
CA ILE A 62 9.94 0.28 -5.84
C ILE A 62 9.52 0.72 -4.43
N ILE A 63 8.74 -0.10 -3.72
CA ILE A 63 8.30 0.18 -2.35
C ILE A 63 9.49 0.47 -1.43
N THR A 64 10.57 -0.30 -1.55
CA THR A 64 11.78 -0.11 -0.75
C THR A 64 12.49 1.20 -1.11
N GLN A 65 12.65 1.48 -2.40
CA GLN A 65 13.30 2.71 -2.90
C GLN A 65 12.53 3.98 -2.49
N CYS A 66 11.21 3.89 -2.39
CA CYS A 66 10.34 4.97 -1.94
C CYS A 66 10.24 5.10 -0.40
N GLY A 67 11.08 4.38 0.36
CA GLY A 67 11.10 4.50 1.82
C GLY A 67 9.94 3.77 2.53
N GLY A 68 9.36 2.75 1.89
CA GLY A 68 8.24 1.99 2.45
C GLY A 68 8.57 1.19 3.72
N ILE A 69 9.83 0.78 3.93
CA ILE A 69 10.21 -0.05 5.09
C ILE A 69 9.90 0.67 6.43
N PRO A 70 10.40 1.89 6.69
CA PRO A 70 10.03 2.65 7.89
C PRO A 70 8.51 2.80 8.09
N LEU A 71 7.76 3.05 7.01
CA LEU A 71 6.31 3.24 7.06
C LEU A 71 5.57 1.96 7.46
N VAL A 72 5.97 0.82 6.89
CA VAL A 72 5.42 -0.50 7.26
C VAL A 72 5.71 -0.80 8.73
N VAL A 73 6.93 -0.56 9.21
CA VAL A 73 7.31 -0.75 10.62
C VAL A 73 6.49 0.14 11.56
N GLN A 74 6.22 1.39 11.16
CA GLN A 74 5.33 2.28 11.90
C GLN A 74 3.91 1.71 12.01
N CYS A 75 3.36 1.16 10.93
CA CYS A 75 2.03 0.52 10.94
C CYS A 75 1.96 -0.64 11.95
N LEU A 76 3.02 -1.44 12.10
CA LEU A 76 3.07 -2.54 13.09
C LEU A 76 2.95 -2.06 14.53
N SER A 77 3.36 -0.82 14.79
CA SER A 77 3.32 -0.20 16.12
C SER A 77 1.97 0.46 16.42
N SER A 78 1.07 0.55 15.43
CA SER A 78 -0.23 1.19 15.57
C SER A 78 -1.15 0.43 16.54
N PRO A 79 -1.93 1.13 17.38
CA PRO A 79 -2.92 0.49 18.27
C PRO A 79 -4.14 -0.06 17.52
N VAL A 80 -4.34 0.33 16.24
CA VAL A 80 -5.47 -0.12 15.41
C VAL A 80 -5.29 -1.60 15.05
N LYS A 81 -6.30 -2.43 15.34
CA LYS A 81 -6.20 -3.89 15.17
C LYS A 81 -5.93 -4.32 13.72
N ASN A 82 -6.44 -3.61 12.73
CA ASN A 82 -6.25 -3.96 11.31
C ASN A 82 -4.86 -3.55 10.76
N THR A 83 -4.02 -2.91 11.57
CA THR A 83 -2.62 -2.60 11.24
C THR A 83 -1.60 -3.47 12.00
N LYS A 84 -2.07 -4.40 12.84
CA LYS A 84 -1.25 -5.41 13.50
C LYS A 84 -1.38 -6.72 12.72
N PHE A 85 -0.28 -7.22 12.17
CA PHE A 85 -0.23 -8.56 11.55
C PHE A 85 -0.26 -9.65 12.63
#